data_AF-A0A3C1VCY2-F1
#
_entry.id   AF-A0A3C1VCY2-F1
#
_cell.length_a   1.000
_cell.length_b   1.000
_cell.length_c   1.000
_cell.angle_alpha   90.00
_cell.angle_beta   90.00
_cell.angle_gamma   90.00
#
_symmetry.space_group_name_H-M   'P 1'
#
loop_
_entity.id
_entity.type
_entity.pdbx_description
1 polymer ?
#
loop_
_entity_poly.entity_id
_entity_poly.type
_entity_poly.pdbx_seq_one_letter_code
_entity_poly.pdbx_strand_id
1 'polypeptide(L)'
;MSDNRIQLIAKLHQMQGGICFIGEEPLDLTKDKLEIDHIIPRAKGGKDDENNYAVTCEFHNRNKSDADLRVARCIARYEKIKDKYITNGPNRPNLGDFLNETGGGKYEVTAVVNADTFEYTLSEKGIAKHVTPLFHDKFSGMTSVFLELPIEYVFHDERINPRAVGSRLRGLVEEFLDRRPQLHSGLAWGVIKNGKIKVHVFDGQHKAVSQMLLGNQNILVRLFLNPDMKALLEANTNAGTSLRQIAFDKATQRFLGSQIFWEKVDEYRKATSRKEDDLNFSEHDLLGFFKGEHREIRRYIVDDLRVGVIHHPKNRLKAYVEFSGRAKEKPLSYSTIEKTFFSFFIHKEPLLTPMNLRLEVGENPRELEKQQLVELMNIIAEEMFENHYDFDLGTDKVEDKIRNKENIPDGHLRATRMSREEVAYNWLRYVHNLIKRYYLMRGEIIEDDELFEHKFPTELWGLIRKLIKNLGALPLWVNHSLSSPVFGGKQNYDFWKIIFETGKTQTGLQVLAKPLNLDDLIS
;
A
#
# COMPACT_ATOMS: atom_id res chain seq x y z
N MET A 1 -24.08 -9.56 35.82
CA MET A 1 -22.99 -9.52 34.81
C MET A 1 -21.73 -8.77 35.30
N SER A 2 -21.82 -7.89 36.31
CA SER A 2 -20.67 -7.19 36.92
C SER A 2 -19.68 -8.12 37.64
N ASP A 3 -20.17 -9.08 38.41
CA ASP A 3 -19.32 -9.88 39.32
C ASP A 3 -18.37 -10.83 38.57
N ASN A 4 -18.84 -11.44 37.48
CA ASN A 4 -18.01 -12.33 36.66
C ASN A 4 -16.87 -11.55 35.97
N ARG A 5 -17.14 -10.33 35.49
CA ARG A 5 -16.09 -9.46 34.93
C ARG A 5 -15.06 -9.06 35.97
N ILE A 6 -15.49 -8.70 37.19
CA ILE A 6 -14.57 -8.31 38.28
C ILE A 6 -13.68 -9.49 38.67
N GLN A 7 -14.25 -10.70 38.79
CA GLN A 7 -13.49 -11.92 39.07
C GLN A 7 -12.48 -12.23 37.96
N LEU A 8 -12.88 -12.08 36.69
CA LEU A 8 -11.99 -12.28 35.54
C LEU A 8 -10.85 -11.24 35.53
N ILE A 9 -11.13 -9.97 35.80
CA ILE A 9 -10.09 -8.93 35.93
C ILE A 9 -9.10 -9.28 37.04
N ALA A 10 -9.58 -9.69 38.23
CA ALA A 10 -8.72 -10.05 39.34
C ALA A 10 -7.84 -11.28 39.02
N LYS A 11 -8.41 -12.29 38.35
CA LYS A 11 -7.68 -13.48 37.89
C LYS A 11 -6.59 -13.12 36.87
N LEU A 12 -6.93 -12.34 35.84
CA LEU A 12 -5.97 -11.90 34.82
C LEU A 12 -4.88 -11.00 35.41
N HIS A 13 -5.25 -10.10 36.32
CA HIS A 13 -4.30 -9.25 37.06
C HIS A 13 -3.30 -10.09 37.84
N GLN A 14 -3.76 -11.09 38.60
CA GLN A 14 -2.89 -12.00 39.33
C GLN A 14 -1.96 -12.80 38.40
N MET A 15 -2.51 -13.38 37.31
CA MET A 15 -1.72 -14.12 36.32
C MET A 15 -0.66 -13.26 35.64
N GLN A 16 -0.94 -11.97 35.45
CA GLN A 16 0.00 -11.01 34.87
C GLN A 16 1.01 -10.46 35.88
N GLY A 17 0.97 -10.87 37.15
CA GLY A 17 1.86 -10.30 38.19
C GLY A 17 1.49 -8.87 38.59
N GLY A 18 0.24 -8.48 38.37
CA GLY A 18 -0.32 -7.20 38.77
C GLY A 18 0.02 -6.01 37.87
N ILE A 19 0.52 -6.26 36.65
CA ILE A 19 0.90 -5.20 35.69
C ILE A 19 -0.02 -5.15 34.47
N CYS A 20 -0.05 -4.00 33.81
CA CYS A 20 -0.72 -3.78 32.54
C CYS A 20 -0.08 -4.62 31.44
N PHE A 21 -0.86 -5.38 30.68
CA PHE A 21 -0.30 -6.22 29.63
C PHE A 21 0.39 -5.41 28.52
N ILE A 22 -0.08 -4.20 28.20
CA ILE A 22 0.51 -3.36 27.15
C ILE A 22 1.66 -2.51 27.71
N GLY A 23 1.36 -1.75 28.76
CA GLY A 23 2.31 -0.77 29.29
C GLY A 23 3.35 -1.36 30.24
N GLU A 24 3.09 -2.50 30.87
CA GLU A 24 3.98 -3.14 31.85
C GLU A 24 4.21 -2.31 33.13
N GLU A 25 3.32 -1.37 33.46
CA GLU A 25 3.27 -0.71 34.77
C GLU A 25 2.31 -1.44 35.74
N PRO A 26 2.52 -1.31 37.06
CA PRO A 26 1.58 -1.80 38.07
C PRO A 26 0.16 -1.28 37.85
N LEU A 27 -0.83 -2.16 38.07
CA LEU A 27 -2.25 -1.85 38.04
C LEU A 27 -2.83 -1.90 39.47
N ASP A 28 -3.52 -0.84 39.86
CA ASP A 28 -4.31 -0.77 41.09
C ASP A 28 -5.78 -1.09 40.76
N LEU A 29 -6.26 -2.27 41.17
CA LEU A 29 -7.63 -2.74 40.94
C LEU A 29 -8.71 -1.79 41.49
N THR A 30 -8.38 -0.90 42.43
CA THR A 30 -9.32 0.01 43.08
C THR A 30 -9.31 1.42 42.49
N LYS A 31 -8.21 1.84 41.86
CA LYS A 31 -8.03 3.21 41.36
C LYS A 31 -8.00 3.30 39.84
N ASP A 32 -7.47 2.27 39.18
CA ASP A 32 -7.27 2.29 37.75
C ASP A 32 -8.52 1.85 37.00
N LYS A 33 -8.75 2.47 35.85
CA LYS A 33 -9.75 2.00 34.90
C LYS A 33 -9.15 0.88 34.06
N LEU A 34 -9.67 -0.33 34.24
CA LEU A 34 -9.15 -1.55 33.63
C LEU A 34 -10.07 -2.07 32.53
N GLU A 35 -9.47 -2.50 31.43
CA GLU A 35 -10.15 -3.12 30.30
C GLU A 35 -9.56 -4.52 30.06
N ILE A 36 -10.43 -5.45 29.66
CA ILE A 36 -10.03 -6.78 29.16
C ILE A 36 -10.09 -6.72 27.65
N ASP A 37 -9.04 -7.17 26.99
CA ASP A 37 -8.99 -7.27 25.53
C ASP A 37 -8.33 -8.59 25.10
N HIS A 38 -8.54 -8.95 23.84
CA HIS A 38 -7.94 -10.14 23.23
C HIS A 38 -6.47 -9.89 22.90
N ILE A 39 -5.57 -10.74 23.39
CA ILE A 39 -4.12 -10.71 23.09
C ILE A 39 -3.92 -10.74 21.57
N ILE A 40 -4.46 -11.77 20.93
CA ILE A 40 -4.62 -11.86 19.49
C ILE A 40 -6.02 -11.37 19.17
N PRO A 41 -6.21 -10.30 18.38
CA PRO A 41 -7.54 -9.78 18.06
C PRO A 41 -8.40 -10.86 17.40
N ARG A 42 -9.70 -10.88 17.68
CA ARG A 42 -10.65 -11.79 16.99
C ARG A 42 -10.63 -11.63 15.48
N ALA A 43 -10.31 -10.42 15.02
CA ALA A 43 -9.93 -10.17 13.66
C ALA A 43 -8.81 -11.16 13.27
N LYS A 44 -7.59 -11.07 13.80
CA LYS A 44 -6.45 -11.91 13.39
C LYS A 44 -6.53 -13.40 13.86
N GLY A 45 -7.71 -14.00 13.92
CA GLY A 45 -7.91 -15.40 14.29
C GLY A 45 -7.81 -15.71 15.79
N GLY A 46 -7.79 -14.68 16.65
CA GLY A 46 -7.76 -14.86 18.10
C GLY A 46 -9.03 -15.51 18.63
N LYS A 47 -8.87 -16.48 19.54
CA LYS A 47 -9.99 -17.17 20.19
C LYS A 47 -10.69 -16.26 21.21
N ASP A 48 -12.00 -16.44 21.36
CA ASP A 48 -12.81 -15.72 22.34
C ASP A 48 -12.87 -16.51 23.65
N ASP A 49 -11.71 -16.68 24.29
CA ASP A 49 -11.57 -17.42 25.56
C ASP A 49 -10.49 -16.83 26.47
N GLU A 50 -10.53 -17.20 27.75
CA GLU A 50 -9.67 -16.64 28.79
C GLU A 50 -8.17 -16.79 28.53
N ASN A 51 -7.74 -17.79 27.73
CA ASN A 51 -6.32 -17.96 27.39
C ASN A 51 -5.83 -16.91 26.39
N ASN A 52 -6.74 -16.21 25.72
CA ASN A 52 -6.46 -15.11 24.82
C ASN A 52 -6.84 -13.76 25.42
N TYR A 53 -7.15 -13.67 26.71
CA TYR A 53 -7.48 -12.39 27.36
C TYR A 53 -6.31 -11.83 28.14
N ALA A 54 -6.23 -10.50 28.17
CA ALA A 54 -5.34 -9.80 29.05
C ALA A 54 -5.99 -8.54 29.62
N VAL A 55 -5.61 -8.18 30.85
CA VAL A 55 -6.01 -6.93 31.48
C VAL A 55 -5.01 -5.81 31.15
N THR A 56 -5.57 -4.65 30.79
CA THR A 56 -4.84 -3.45 30.39
C THR A 56 -5.44 -2.23 31.08
N CYS A 57 -4.67 -1.14 31.21
CA CYS A 57 -5.26 0.14 31.60
C CYS A 57 -5.95 0.80 30.39
N GLU A 58 -7.01 1.57 30.68
CA GLU A 58 -7.86 2.26 29.68
C GLU A 58 -7.05 3.04 28.63
N PHE A 59 -6.01 3.76 29.08
CA PHE A 59 -5.16 4.58 28.19
C PHE A 59 -4.49 3.73 27.09
N HIS A 60 -3.82 2.64 27.48
CA HIS A 60 -3.11 1.79 26.53
C HIS A 60 -4.08 1.04 25.61
N ASN A 61 -5.22 0.58 26.14
CA ASN A 61 -6.19 -0.17 25.36
C ASN A 61 -6.87 0.68 24.28
N ARG A 62 -7.14 1.95 24.57
CA ARG A 62 -7.74 2.86 23.59
C ARG A 62 -6.75 3.28 22.50
N ASN A 63 -5.48 3.43 22.87
CA ASN A 63 -4.43 3.85 21.93
C ASN A 63 -3.94 2.74 21.00
N LYS A 64 -4.15 1.45 21.34
CA LYS A 64 -3.73 0.36 20.46
C LYS A 64 -4.60 0.18 19.22
N SER A 65 -5.86 0.65 19.25
CA SER A 65 -6.89 0.37 18.24
C SER A 65 -7.12 -1.14 18.06
N ASP A 66 -7.13 -1.63 16.82
CA ASP A 66 -7.35 -3.02 16.42
C ASP A 66 -6.08 -3.90 16.45
N ALA A 67 -4.96 -3.38 16.97
CA ALA A 67 -3.70 -4.09 16.98
C ALA A 67 -3.64 -5.24 18.01
N ASP A 68 -2.80 -6.23 17.69
CA ASP A 68 -2.40 -7.28 18.62
C ASP A 68 -1.72 -6.69 19.86
N LEU A 69 -2.07 -7.19 21.05
CA LEU A 69 -1.55 -6.63 22.30
C LEU A 69 -0.05 -6.78 22.43
N ARG A 70 0.57 -7.79 21.80
CA ARG A 70 2.02 -7.96 21.76
C ARG A 70 2.68 -6.85 20.93
N VAL A 71 2.05 -6.47 19.82
CA VAL A 71 2.49 -5.33 19.00
C VAL A 71 2.32 -4.04 19.80
N ALA A 72 1.16 -3.84 20.42
CA ALA A 72 0.89 -2.67 21.26
C ALA A 72 1.91 -2.53 22.40
N ARG A 73 2.27 -3.64 23.05
CA ARG A 73 3.32 -3.67 24.09
C ARG A 73 4.69 -3.24 23.54
N CYS A 74 5.07 -3.74 22.37
CA CYS A 74 6.32 -3.32 21.73
C CYS A 74 6.33 -1.80 21.46
N ILE A 75 5.21 -1.24 21.02
CA ILE A 75 5.09 0.20 20.80
C ILE A 75 5.13 0.97 22.12
N ALA A 76 4.47 0.50 23.18
CA ALA A 76 4.53 1.13 24.50
C ALA A 76 5.97 1.15 25.05
N ARG A 77 6.72 0.05 24.93
CA ARG A 77 8.14 -0.03 25.27
C ARG A 77 8.98 0.95 24.45
N TYR A 78 8.74 1.04 23.15
CA TYR A 78 9.42 2.01 22.28
C TYR A 78 9.15 3.45 22.74
N GLU A 79 7.89 3.80 23.02
CA GLU A 79 7.52 5.15 23.45
C GLU A 79 8.20 5.55 24.76
N LYS A 80 8.30 4.63 25.74
CA LYS A 80 9.06 4.85 26.98
C LYS A 80 10.53 5.17 26.73
N ILE A 81 11.18 4.37 25.88
CA ILE A 81 12.60 4.58 25.55
C ILE A 81 12.75 5.89 24.77
N LYS A 82 11.84 6.18 23.85
CA LYS A 82 11.82 7.46 23.13
C LYS A 82 11.73 8.64 24.09
N ASP A 83 10.78 8.64 25.00
CA ASP A 83 10.59 9.75 25.96
C ASP A 83 11.81 9.93 26.88
N LYS A 84 12.48 8.83 27.24
CA LYS A 84 13.72 8.86 28.03
C LYS A 84 14.91 9.47 27.28
N TYR A 85 15.02 9.25 25.97
CA TYR A 85 16.21 9.58 25.18
C TYR A 85 16.02 10.75 24.20
N ILE A 86 14.79 11.24 23.98
CA ILE A 86 14.49 12.29 22.99
C ILE A 86 15.22 13.60 23.27
N THR A 87 15.51 13.90 24.53
CA THR A 87 16.24 15.12 24.94
C THR A 87 17.76 14.97 24.82
N ASN A 88 18.28 13.76 24.59
CA ASN A 88 19.72 13.49 24.49
C ASN A 88 20.31 13.87 23.12
N GLY A 89 19.48 14.29 22.16
CA GLY A 89 19.92 14.86 20.89
C GLY A 89 18.97 14.58 19.73
N PRO A 90 19.19 15.23 18.57
CA PRO A 90 18.27 15.18 17.41
C PRO A 90 18.16 13.79 16.75
N ASN A 91 19.06 12.86 17.10
CA ASN A 91 19.19 11.54 16.49
C ASN A 91 18.86 10.41 17.47
N ARG A 92 18.03 10.70 18.47
CA ARG A 92 17.66 9.78 19.55
C ARG A 92 16.13 9.56 19.60
N PRO A 93 15.65 8.38 20.02
CA PRO A 93 16.45 7.20 20.37
C PRO A 93 17.03 6.53 19.11
N ASN A 94 18.21 5.94 19.21
CA ASN A 94 18.82 5.09 18.18
C ASN A 94 19.03 3.66 18.70
N LEU A 95 19.52 2.74 17.86
CA LEU A 95 19.76 1.34 18.27
C LEU A 95 20.63 1.24 19.54
N GLY A 96 21.57 2.15 19.74
CA GLY A 96 22.44 2.18 20.92
C GLY A 96 21.65 2.39 22.21
N ASP A 97 20.63 3.24 22.20
CA ASP A 97 19.76 3.45 23.37
C ASP A 97 18.96 2.19 23.69
N PHE A 98 18.41 1.52 22.68
CA PHE A 98 17.71 0.25 22.89
C PHE A 98 18.64 -0.85 23.40
N LEU A 99 19.86 -0.95 22.88
CA LEU A 99 20.87 -1.88 23.39
C LEU A 99 21.18 -1.58 24.86
N ASN A 100 21.37 -0.31 25.24
CA ASN A 100 21.63 0.07 26.63
C ASN A 100 20.48 -0.35 27.57
N GLU A 101 19.22 -0.10 27.18
CA GLU A 101 18.06 -0.48 28.00
C GLU A 101 17.84 -2.00 28.11
N THR A 102 18.30 -2.77 27.12
CA THR A 102 18.14 -4.23 27.06
C THR A 102 19.41 -4.99 27.46
N GLY A 103 20.47 -4.29 27.85
CA GLY A 103 21.74 -4.89 28.26
C GLY A 103 22.60 -5.42 27.11
N GLY A 104 22.40 -4.93 25.88
CA GLY A 104 23.25 -5.18 24.71
C GLY A 104 24.54 -4.36 24.69
N GLY A 105 25.37 -4.52 23.65
CA GLY A 105 26.56 -3.70 23.38
C GLY A 105 27.64 -3.73 24.47
N LYS A 106 27.97 -4.92 24.98
CA LYS A 106 28.91 -5.13 26.11
C LYS A 106 30.25 -5.71 25.68
N TYR A 107 30.25 -6.67 24.77
CA TYR A 107 31.40 -7.55 24.52
C TYR A 107 31.87 -7.48 23.08
N GLU A 108 33.17 -7.63 22.87
CA GLU A 108 33.74 -7.78 21.53
C GLU A 108 33.83 -9.26 21.18
N VAL A 109 33.69 -9.57 19.89
CA VAL A 109 33.83 -10.94 19.41
C VAL A 109 35.31 -11.27 19.30
N THR A 110 35.75 -12.39 19.87
CA THR A 110 37.11 -12.89 19.62
C THR A 110 37.10 -13.62 18.29
N ALA A 111 37.96 -13.22 17.35
CA ALA A 111 37.90 -13.69 15.97
C ALA A 111 39.28 -13.85 15.30
N VAL A 112 39.36 -14.84 14.42
CA VAL A 112 40.51 -15.11 13.55
C VAL A 112 40.00 -15.29 12.11
N VAL A 113 40.65 -14.60 11.17
CA VAL A 113 40.38 -14.75 9.73
C VAL A 113 41.45 -15.67 9.16
N ASN A 114 41.01 -16.80 8.61
CA ASN A 114 41.84 -17.70 7.81
C ASN A 114 41.56 -17.44 6.32
N ALA A 115 42.17 -18.22 5.42
CA ALA A 115 42.03 -18.03 3.96
C ALA A 115 40.56 -18.01 3.49
N ASP A 116 39.75 -18.97 3.96
CA ASP A 116 38.37 -19.15 3.50
C ASP A 116 37.33 -19.07 4.63
N THR A 117 37.76 -18.95 5.88
CA THR A 117 36.89 -19.06 7.04
C THR A 117 37.12 -17.95 8.04
N PHE A 118 36.04 -17.50 8.67
CA PHE A 118 36.05 -16.69 9.88
C PHE A 118 35.74 -17.57 11.08
N GLU A 119 36.71 -17.70 11.97
CA GLU A 119 36.55 -18.40 13.23
C GLU A 119 36.28 -17.39 14.33
N TYR A 120 35.27 -17.64 15.17
CA TYR A 120 34.96 -16.73 16.27
C TYR A 120 34.48 -17.44 17.53
N THR A 121 34.64 -16.77 18.67
CA THR A 121 34.22 -17.23 19.98
C THR A 121 33.48 -16.10 20.71
N LEU A 122 32.50 -16.48 21.53
CA LEU A 122 31.72 -15.56 22.37
C LEU A 122 31.91 -16.01 23.82
N SER A 123 33.14 -15.85 24.31
CA SER A 123 33.62 -16.37 25.60
C SER A 123 32.77 -15.97 26.79
N GLU A 124 32.25 -14.75 26.79
CA GLU A 124 31.45 -14.15 27.85
C GLU A 124 30.04 -14.77 27.92
N LYS A 125 29.66 -15.56 26.91
CA LYS A 125 28.45 -16.39 26.86
C LYS A 125 28.74 -17.89 26.92
N GLY A 126 30.00 -18.29 27.13
CA GLY A 126 30.41 -19.71 27.17
C GLY A 126 30.40 -20.40 25.81
N ILE A 127 30.40 -19.64 24.70
CA ILE A 127 30.36 -20.19 23.34
C ILE A 127 31.79 -20.33 22.81
N ALA A 128 32.25 -21.58 22.71
CA ALA A 128 33.66 -21.91 22.60
C ALA A 128 34.29 -21.62 21.23
N LYS A 129 33.70 -22.10 20.12
CA LYS A 129 34.22 -21.84 18.76
C LYS A 129 33.15 -22.10 17.70
N HIS A 130 32.98 -21.14 16.80
CA HIS A 130 32.20 -21.26 15.58
C HIS A 130 33.06 -20.93 14.36
N VAL A 131 32.69 -21.50 13.22
CA VAL A 131 33.37 -21.29 11.94
C VAL A 131 32.31 -21.00 10.89
N THR A 132 32.50 -19.92 10.13
CA THR A 132 31.61 -19.51 9.04
C THR A 132 32.44 -19.18 7.78
N PRO A 133 31.93 -19.46 6.57
CA PRO A 133 32.66 -19.14 5.34
C PRO A 133 32.78 -17.62 5.12
N LEU A 134 33.89 -17.22 4.50
CA LEU A 134 34.08 -15.85 4.00
C LEU A 134 33.37 -15.65 2.66
N PHE A 135 32.74 -14.49 2.51
CA PHE A 135 32.12 -14.05 1.26
C PHE A 135 32.89 -12.87 0.69
N HIS A 136 33.31 -13.02 -0.56
CA HIS A 136 34.08 -12.02 -1.30
C HIS A 136 33.18 -11.35 -2.34
N ASP A 137 32.98 -10.06 -2.19
CA ASP A 137 32.16 -9.29 -3.12
C ASP A 137 32.96 -8.89 -4.36
N LYS A 138 32.53 -9.34 -5.54
CA LYS A 138 33.27 -9.15 -6.80
C LYS A 138 33.41 -7.70 -7.22
N PHE A 139 32.47 -6.82 -6.84
CA PHE A 139 32.43 -5.44 -7.32
C PHE A 139 33.12 -4.48 -6.36
N SER A 140 32.87 -4.62 -5.06
CA SER A 140 33.50 -3.79 -4.02
C SER A 140 34.86 -4.32 -3.57
N GLY A 141 35.17 -5.60 -3.83
CA GLY A 141 36.36 -6.27 -3.31
C GLY A 141 36.32 -6.52 -1.80
N MET A 142 35.21 -6.20 -1.13
CA MET A 142 35.09 -6.34 0.32
C MET A 142 34.86 -7.79 0.74
N THR A 143 35.44 -8.16 1.87
CA THR A 143 35.21 -9.45 2.52
C THR A 143 34.14 -9.30 3.60
N SER A 144 33.22 -10.26 3.69
CA SER A 144 32.13 -10.25 4.65
C SER A 144 31.76 -11.65 5.14
N VAL A 145 31.03 -11.72 6.25
CA VAL A 145 30.49 -12.96 6.84
C VAL A 145 29.05 -12.76 7.29
N PHE A 146 28.28 -13.84 7.35
CA PHE A 146 26.96 -13.83 8.01
C PHE A 146 27.09 -14.41 9.41
N LEU A 147 26.60 -13.66 10.40
CA LEU A 147 26.65 -14.02 11.81
C LEU A 147 25.29 -13.79 12.45
N GLU A 148 24.86 -14.73 13.28
CA GLU A 148 23.81 -14.51 14.26
C GLU A 148 24.50 -14.24 15.61
N LEU A 149 24.32 -13.04 16.15
CA LEU A 149 25.03 -12.59 17.35
C LEU A 149 24.04 -12.23 18.47
N PRO A 150 24.33 -12.61 19.72
CA PRO A 150 23.60 -12.08 20.87
C PRO A 150 23.71 -10.55 20.92
N ILE A 151 22.66 -9.87 21.38
CA ILE A 151 22.62 -8.39 21.45
C ILE A 151 23.78 -7.80 22.26
N GLU A 152 24.36 -8.56 23.19
CA GLU A 152 25.54 -8.14 23.96
C GLU A 152 26.81 -7.96 23.13
N TYR A 153 26.88 -8.54 21.93
CA TYR A 153 28.02 -8.40 21.01
C TYR A 153 27.75 -7.43 19.86
N VAL A 154 26.55 -6.84 19.82
CA VAL A 154 26.11 -5.92 18.77
C VAL A 154 26.18 -4.49 19.29
N PHE A 155 26.75 -3.59 18.48
CA PHE A 155 26.87 -2.17 18.78
C PHE A 155 26.18 -1.35 17.71
N HIS A 156 25.66 -0.18 18.08
CA HIS A 156 25.18 0.80 17.11
C HIS A 156 26.36 1.53 16.48
N ASP A 157 26.27 1.76 15.17
CA ASP A 157 27.15 2.66 14.44
C ASP A 157 26.56 4.08 14.39
N GLU A 158 27.27 5.06 14.97
CA GLU A 158 26.87 6.47 14.93
C GLU A 158 27.50 7.25 13.76
N ARG A 159 28.35 6.62 12.94
CA ARG A 159 29.17 7.31 11.93
C ARG A 159 28.56 7.24 10.52
N ILE A 160 28.26 6.04 10.05
CA ILE A 160 27.66 5.72 8.76
C ILE A 160 26.16 5.99 8.79
N ASN A 161 25.46 5.63 9.88
CA ASN A 161 24.02 5.85 9.99
C ASN A 161 23.60 6.46 11.34
N PRO A 162 23.71 7.80 11.46
CA PRO A 162 23.40 8.50 12.69
C PRO A 162 21.89 8.72 12.92
N ARG A 163 20.98 8.04 12.21
CA ARG A 163 19.55 8.38 12.25
C ARG A 163 18.87 7.85 13.52
N ALA A 164 17.90 8.60 14.04
CA ALA A 164 16.99 8.07 15.05
C ALA A 164 16.15 6.91 14.50
N VAL A 165 15.77 6.00 15.40
CA VAL A 165 14.76 4.97 15.16
C VAL A 165 13.39 5.64 15.19
N GLY A 166 12.88 5.99 14.01
CA GLY A 166 11.56 6.60 13.85
C GLY A 166 10.36 5.69 14.19
N SER A 167 9.19 6.33 14.31
CA SER A 167 7.93 5.75 14.81
C SER A 167 7.26 4.67 13.94
N ARG A 168 7.77 4.40 12.73
CA ARG A 168 7.22 3.38 11.81
C ARG A 168 7.64 1.94 12.16
N LEU A 169 7.90 1.64 13.43
CA LEU A 169 8.24 0.30 13.90
C LEU A 169 7.06 -0.66 13.89
N ARG A 170 5.82 -0.16 14.01
CA ARG A 170 4.61 -1.01 14.10
C ARG A 170 4.54 -2.03 12.98
N GLY A 171 4.67 -1.60 11.73
CA GLY A 171 4.63 -2.52 10.59
C GLY A 171 5.74 -3.56 10.60
N LEU A 172 6.96 -3.19 11.03
CA LEU A 172 8.05 -4.16 11.16
C LEU A 172 7.78 -5.19 12.26
N VAL A 173 7.27 -4.75 13.42
CA VAL A 173 6.88 -5.65 14.51
C VAL A 173 5.79 -6.62 14.04
N GLU A 174 4.80 -6.15 13.27
CA GLU A 174 3.76 -7.00 12.69
C GLU A 174 4.34 -8.03 11.70
N GLU A 175 5.18 -7.60 10.75
CA GLU A 175 5.82 -8.50 9.78
C GLU A 175 6.63 -9.62 10.45
N PHE A 176 7.38 -9.29 11.51
CA PHE A 176 8.15 -10.29 12.27
C PHE A 176 7.24 -11.23 13.07
N LEU A 177 6.15 -10.71 13.66
CA LEU A 177 5.18 -11.53 14.38
C LEU A 177 4.45 -12.49 13.43
N ASP A 178 4.18 -12.04 12.21
CA ASP A 178 3.58 -12.81 11.11
C ASP A 178 4.59 -13.74 10.41
N ARG A 179 5.84 -13.82 10.91
CA ARG A 179 6.92 -14.71 10.45
C ARG A 179 7.34 -14.48 8.99
N ARG A 180 7.26 -13.24 8.49
CA ARG A 180 7.63 -12.87 7.11
C ARG A 180 9.13 -12.54 7.03
N PRO A 181 9.94 -13.35 6.33
CA PRO A 181 11.40 -13.36 6.51
C PRO A 181 12.14 -12.20 5.83
N GLN A 182 11.49 -11.46 4.91
CA GLN A 182 12.15 -10.53 3.99
C GLN A 182 12.94 -9.40 4.70
N LEU A 183 12.58 -9.07 5.94
CA LEU A 183 13.08 -7.89 6.65
C LEU A 183 14.09 -8.22 7.76
N HIS A 184 14.60 -9.46 7.85
CA HIS A 184 15.31 -9.93 9.05
C HIS A 184 16.77 -9.48 9.17
N SER A 185 17.55 -9.44 8.08
CA SER A 185 19.00 -9.19 8.16
C SER A 185 19.37 -7.70 8.17
N GLY A 186 20.34 -7.34 9.04
CA GLY A 186 21.03 -6.04 9.05
C GLY A 186 22.43 -6.10 8.41
N LEU A 187 23.03 -4.92 8.19
CA LEU A 187 24.42 -4.78 7.77
C LEU A 187 25.26 -4.19 8.92
N ALA A 188 26.43 -4.78 9.12
CA ALA A 188 27.37 -4.38 10.15
C ALA A 188 28.80 -4.30 9.60
N TRP A 189 29.67 -3.57 10.28
CA TRP A 189 31.10 -3.53 9.99
C TRP A 189 31.91 -3.76 11.27
N GLY A 190 33.16 -4.18 11.12
CA GLY A 190 34.09 -4.27 12.23
C GLY A 190 35.53 -4.36 11.76
N VAL A 191 36.45 -3.93 12.62
CA VAL A 191 37.89 -3.99 12.39
C VAL A 191 38.51 -4.95 13.41
N ILE A 192 39.27 -5.92 12.92
CA ILE A 192 39.96 -6.88 13.78
C ILE A 192 41.21 -6.20 14.34
N LYS A 193 41.30 -6.10 15.66
CA LYS A 193 42.46 -5.61 16.39
C LYS A 193 42.77 -6.58 17.53
N ASN A 194 44.01 -7.07 17.60
CA ASN A 194 44.46 -8.00 18.64
C ASN A 194 43.53 -9.23 18.79
N GLY A 195 43.06 -9.79 17.67
CA GLY A 195 42.16 -10.95 17.67
C GLY A 195 40.74 -10.66 18.16
N LYS A 196 40.34 -9.39 18.30
CA LYS A 196 38.98 -8.98 18.66
C LYS A 196 38.36 -8.08 17.60
N ILE A 197 37.04 -8.15 17.46
CA ILE A 197 36.25 -7.33 16.54
C ILE A 197 34.99 -6.83 17.23
N LYS A 198 34.79 -5.52 17.12
CA LYS A 198 33.56 -4.84 17.55
C LYS A 198 32.59 -4.76 16.36
N VAL A 199 31.38 -5.30 16.53
CA VAL A 199 30.39 -5.41 15.45
C VAL A 199 29.42 -4.23 15.49
N HIS A 200 29.63 -3.28 14.58
CA HIS A 200 28.86 -2.04 14.48
C HIS A 200 27.77 -2.14 13.41
N VAL A 201 26.51 -2.22 13.83
CA VAL A 201 25.34 -2.22 12.93
C VAL A 201 25.06 -0.80 12.43
N PHE A 202 25.13 -0.64 11.11
CA PHE A 202 24.91 0.63 10.45
C PHE A 202 23.67 0.63 9.54
N ASP A 203 23.21 -0.50 9.03
CA ASP A 203 21.95 -0.58 8.28
C ASP A 203 21.04 -1.66 8.85
N GLY A 204 19.74 -1.34 8.99
CA GLY A 204 18.76 -2.21 9.64
C GLY A 204 18.50 -1.93 11.12
N GLN A 205 18.80 -0.74 11.64
CA GLN A 205 18.51 -0.41 13.05
C GLN A 205 17.04 -0.61 13.46
N HIS A 206 16.08 -0.23 12.61
CA HIS A 206 14.65 -0.44 12.88
C HIS A 206 14.31 -1.93 12.94
N LYS A 207 14.94 -2.75 12.08
CA LYS A 207 14.77 -4.20 12.05
C LYS A 207 15.30 -4.83 13.34
N ALA A 208 16.48 -4.41 13.78
CA ALA A 208 17.09 -4.88 15.03
C ALA A 208 16.23 -4.49 16.24
N VAL A 209 15.83 -3.22 16.36
CA VAL A 209 14.96 -2.75 17.45
C VAL A 209 13.62 -3.48 17.47
N SER A 210 12.94 -3.63 16.33
CA SER A 210 11.66 -4.37 16.28
C SER A 210 11.80 -5.82 16.73
N GLN A 211 12.87 -6.51 16.32
CA GLN A 211 13.15 -7.88 16.79
C GLN A 211 13.44 -7.92 18.30
N MET A 212 14.24 -6.97 18.81
CA MET A 212 14.54 -6.87 20.25
C MET A 212 13.28 -6.60 21.08
N LEU A 213 12.39 -5.72 20.61
CA LEU A 213 11.12 -5.41 21.30
C LEU A 213 10.20 -6.64 21.39
N LEU A 214 10.23 -7.51 20.37
CA LEU A 214 9.57 -8.83 20.37
C LEU A 214 10.26 -9.87 21.25
N GLY A 215 11.38 -9.51 21.88
CA GLY A 215 12.14 -10.38 22.79
C GLY A 215 13.26 -11.17 22.14
N ASN A 216 13.50 -11.01 20.83
CA ASN A 216 14.61 -11.68 20.17
C ASN A 216 15.95 -11.17 20.73
N GLN A 217 16.78 -12.09 21.23
CA GLN A 217 18.08 -11.79 21.84
C GLN A 217 19.25 -11.97 20.86
N ASN A 218 19.00 -12.45 19.64
CA ASN A 218 20.03 -12.68 18.63
C ASN A 218 19.70 -11.93 17.33
N ILE A 219 20.66 -11.22 16.75
CA ILE A 219 20.47 -10.45 15.52
C ILE A 219 21.33 -11.05 14.42
N LEU A 220 20.69 -11.37 13.29
CA LEU A 220 21.37 -11.80 12.06
C LEU A 220 21.94 -10.59 11.31
N VAL A 221 23.24 -10.58 11.09
CA VAL A 221 23.96 -9.52 10.39
C VAL A 221 24.87 -10.06 9.30
N ARG A 222 24.99 -9.31 8.21
CA ARG A 222 26.15 -9.40 7.31
C ARG A 222 27.22 -8.45 7.81
N LEU A 223 28.33 -8.98 8.30
CA LEU A 223 29.45 -8.24 8.84
C LEU A 223 30.55 -8.07 7.78
N PHE A 224 30.85 -6.83 7.40
CA PHE A 224 32.02 -6.48 6.59
C PHE A 224 33.28 -6.43 7.46
N LEU A 225 34.31 -7.16 7.06
CA LEU A 225 35.56 -7.33 7.81
C LEU A 225 36.64 -6.38 7.27
N ASN A 226 37.20 -5.54 8.16
CA ASN A 226 38.20 -4.53 7.83
C ASN A 226 37.83 -3.71 6.56
N PRO A 227 36.60 -3.19 6.43
CA PRO A 227 36.14 -2.60 5.18
C PRO A 227 36.75 -1.21 4.93
N ASP A 228 36.68 -0.77 3.67
CA ASP A 228 36.80 0.65 3.35
C ASP A 228 35.57 1.41 3.87
N MET A 229 35.78 2.11 4.98
CA MET A 229 34.74 2.90 5.65
C MET A 229 34.21 4.05 4.80
N LYS A 230 35.02 4.60 3.89
CA LYS A 230 34.58 5.69 3.00
C LYS A 230 33.58 5.16 1.99
N ALA A 231 33.87 4.01 1.39
CA ALA A 231 32.97 3.34 0.47
C ALA A 231 31.63 2.96 1.12
N LEU A 232 31.64 2.45 2.36
CA LEU A 232 30.41 2.16 3.11
C LEU A 232 29.59 3.42 3.41
N LEU A 233 30.24 4.52 3.79
CA LEU A 233 29.58 5.80 4.06
C LEU A 233 28.92 6.37 2.79
N GLU A 234 29.66 6.43 1.68
CA GLU A 234 29.16 6.93 0.40
C GLU A 234 27.99 6.09 -0.11
N ALA A 235 28.11 4.75 -0.04
CA ALA A 235 27.04 3.84 -0.43
C ALA A 235 25.78 4.03 0.42
N ASN A 236 25.92 4.16 1.74
CA ASN A 236 24.78 4.38 2.64
C ASN A 236 24.11 5.75 2.40
N THR A 237 24.89 6.81 2.16
CA THR A 237 24.36 8.13 1.79
C THR A 237 23.57 8.08 0.47
N ASN A 238 24.12 7.43 -0.56
CA ASN A 238 23.46 7.27 -1.86
C ASN A 238 22.16 6.45 -1.73
N ALA A 239 22.20 5.35 -0.98
CA ALA A 239 21.03 4.50 -0.69
C ALA A 239 19.90 5.28 0.02
N GLY A 240 20.24 6.14 0.99
CA GLY A 240 19.28 6.95 1.73
C GLY A 240 18.70 8.15 0.95
N THR A 241 19.33 8.56 -0.15
CA THR A 241 19.00 9.80 -0.88
C THR A 241 18.53 9.54 -2.30
N SER A 242 19.45 9.29 -3.22
CA SER A 242 19.21 9.20 -4.67
C SER A 242 18.67 7.85 -5.11
N LEU A 243 19.10 6.77 -4.46
CA LEU A 243 18.76 5.40 -4.84
C LEU A 243 17.56 4.82 -4.09
N ARG A 244 16.97 5.56 -3.12
CA ARG A 244 15.85 5.15 -2.25
C ARG A 244 15.03 4.02 -2.87
N GLN A 245 14.82 2.92 -2.14
CA GLN A 245 14.00 1.79 -2.61
C GLN A 245 12.76 2.32 -3.31
N ILE A 246 12.69 2.07 -4.62
CA ILE A 246 11.60 2.57 -5.45
C ILE A 246 10.37 1.82 -4.96
N ALA A 247 9.48 2.53 -4.27
CA ALA A 247 8.18 1.98 -3.91
C ALA A 247 7.51 1.51 -5.21
N PHE A 248 6.92 0.32 -5.18
CA PHE A 248 6.11 -0.14 -6.31
C PHE A 248 5.10 0.93 -6.67
N ASP A 249 4.99 1.23 -7.97
CA ASP A 249 3.92 2.10 -8.45
C ASP A 249 2.56 1.46 -8.17
N LYS A 250 1.51 2.26 -8.30
CA LYS A 250 0.15 1.80 -8.00
C LYS A 250 -0.24 0.60 -8.87
N ALA A 251 0.08 0.62 -10.16
CA ALA A 251 -0.28 -0.47 -11.06
C ALA A 251 0.34 -1.80 -10.62
N THR A 252 1.61 -1.78 -10.25
CA THR A 252 2.35 -2.93 -9.73
C THR A 252 1.76 -3.42 -8.41
N GLN A 253 1.42 -2.51 -7.49
CA GLN A 253 0.75 -2.87 -6.23
C GLN A 253 -0.59 -3.57 -6.47
N ARG A 254 -1.39 -3.09 -7.43
CA ARG A 254 -2.69 -3.67 -7.81
C ARG A 254 -2.54 -5.04 -8.45
N PHE A 255 -1.52 -5.20 -9.30
CA PHE A 255 -1.18 -6.50 -9.87
C PHE A 255 -0.81 -7.52 -8.78
N LEU A 256 0.05 -7.15 -7.82
CA LEU A 256 0.34 -8.01 -6.66
C LEU A 256 -0.93 -8.33 -5.85
N GLY A 257 -1.80 -7.34 -5.63
CA GLY A 257 -3.09 -7.54 -4.96
C GLY A 257 -3.97 -8.60 -5.66
N SER A 258 -4.06 -8.57 -6.98
CA SER A 258 -4.78 -9.58 -7.78
C SER A 258 -4.14 -10.97 -7.67
N GLN A 259 -2.81 -11.07 -7.64
CA GLN A 259 -2.16 -12.38 -7.43
C GLN A 259 -2.47 -12.94 -6.04
N ILE A 260 -2.38 -12.11 -5.00
CA ILE A 260 -2.71 -12.50 -3.62
C ILE A 260 -4.18 -12.90 -3.50
N PHE A 261 -5.10 -12.27 -4.25
CA PHE A 261 -6.50 -12.69 -4.28
C PHE A 261 -6.64 -14.16 -4.69
N TRP A 262 -6.01 -14.57 -5.79
CA TRP A 262 -6.09 -15.95 -6.27
C TRP A 262 -5.37 -16.94 -5.35
N GLU A 263 -4.28 -16.54 -4.71
CA GLU A 263 -3.66 -17.35 -3.65
C GLU A 263 -4.61 -17.59 -2.47
N LYS A 264 -5.39 -16.57 -2.06
CA LYS A 264 -6.40 -16.69 -0.99
C LYS A 264 -7.58 -17.58 -1.42
N VAL A 265 -8.00 -17.50 -2.67
CA VAL A 265 -9.01 -18.40 -3.25
C VAL A 265 -8.52 -19.86 -3.18
N ASP A 266 -7.28 -20.12 -3.56
CA ASP A 266 -6.68 -21.47 -3.51
C ASP A 266 -6.50 -21.97 -2.08
N GLU A 267 -6.09 -21.11 -1.15
CA GLU A 267 -6.01 -21.43 0.28
C GLU A 267 -7.38 -21.84 0.83
N TYR A 268 -8.44 -21.08 0.50
CA TYR A 268 -9.82 -21.42 0.88
C TYR A 268 -10.26 -22.77 0.31
N ARG A 269 -10.01 -23.03 -0.99
CA ARG A 269 -10.36 -24.31 -1.63
C ARG A 269 -9.68 -25.49 -0.94
N LYS A 270 -8.37 -25.38 -0.69
CA LYS A 270 -7.59 -26.42 -0.01
C LYS A 270 -8.11 -26.68 1.39
N ALA A 271 -8.36 -25.62 2.16
CA ALA A 271 -8.86 -25.73 3.53
C ALA A 271 -10.28 -26.33 3.60
N THR A 272 -11.10 -26.11 2.57
CA THR A 272 -12.47 -26.64 2.48
C THR A 272 -12.57 -27.93 1.67
N SER A 273 -11.45 -28.55 1.31
CA SER A 273 -11.38 -29.81 0.53
C SER A 273 -12.12 -29.75 -0.81
N ARG A 274 -12.10 -28.58 -1.46
CA ARG A 274 -12.68 -28.35 -2.78
C ARG A 274 -11.67 -28.67 -3.90
N LYS A 275 -12.19 -28.88 -5.11
CA LYS A 275 -11.36 -29.04 -6.31
C LYS A 275 -10.69 -27.71 -6.68
N GLU A 276 -9.60 -27.78 -7.44
CA GLU A 276 -8.84 -26.58 -7.87
C GLU A 276 -9.65 -25.63 -8.76
N ASP A 277 -10.65 -26.13 -9.48
CA ASP A 277 -11.52 -25.34 -10.36
C ASP A 277 -12.85 -24.94 -9.70
N ASP A 278 -13.11 -25.39 -8.46
CA ASP A 278 -14.35 -25.07 -7.77
C ASP A 278 -14.38 -23.58 -7.38
N LEU A 279 -15.41 -22.89 -7.87
CA LEU A 279 -15.72 -21.48 -7.58
C LEU A 279 -17.17 -21.34 -7.06
N ASN A 280 -17.76 -22.43 -6.57
CA ASN A 280 -19.10 -22.45 -5.99
C ASN A 280 -19.09 -21.98 -4.53
N PHE A 281 -18.58 -20.77 -4.32
CA PHE A 281 -18.58 -20.00 -3.08
C PHE A 281 -18.47 -18.51 -3.44
N SER A 282 -18.92 -17.66 -2.54
CA SER A 282 -18.98 -16.21 -2.73
C SER A 282 -17.73 -15.49 -2.24
N GLU A 283 -17.56 -14.23 -2.65
CA GLU A 283 -16.53 -13.36 -2.09
C GLU A 283 -16.77 -13.11 -0.58
N HIS A 284 -18.04 -13.13 -0.15
CA HIS A 284 -18.41 -13.04 1.25
C HIS A 284 -18.01 -14.30 2.06
N ASP A 285 -18.00 -15.49 1.45
CA ASP A 285 -17.48 -16.71 2.09
C ASP A 285 -15.98 -16.60 2.36
N LEU A 286 -15.23 -16.00 1.42
CA LEU A 286 -13.81 -15.70 1.61
C LEU A 286 -13.59 -14.75 2.80
N LEU A 287 -14.40 -13.69 2.90
CA LEU A 287 -14.35 -12.79 4.07
C LEU A 287 -14.65 -13.53 5.37
N GLY A 288 -15.68 -14.37 5.38
CA GLY A 288 -16.07 -15.14 6.56
C GLY A 288 -14.99 -16.13 7.01
N PHE A 289 -14.23 -16.68 6.06
CA PHE A 289 -13.13 -17.60 6.31
C PHE A 289 -11.87 -16.87 6.80
N PHE A 290 -11.42 -15.83 6.09
CA PHE A 290 -10.24 -15.04 6.43
C PHE A 290 -10.57 -13.95 7.45
N LYS A 291 -10.98 -14.38 8.65
CA LYS A 291 -11.29 -13.47 9.75
C LYS A 291 -10.11 -12.51 9.97
N GLY A 292 -10.44 -11.22 10.08
CA GLY A 292 -9.49 -10.13 10.33
C GLY A 292 -8.62 -9.66 9.20
N GLU A 293 -8.66 -10.33 8.07
CA GLU A 293 -8.08 -9.84 6.83
C GLU A 293 -9.17 -9.21 5.93
N HIS A 294 -10.34 -8.86 6.50
CA HIS A 294 -11.50 -8.41 5.72
C HIS A 294 -11.17 -7.21 4.82
N ARG A 295 -10.36 -6.27 5.33
CA ARG A 295 -9.98 -5.07 4.59
C ARG A 295 -9.05 -5.43 3.43
N GLU A 296 -8.11 -6.33 3.66
CA GLU A 296 -7.15 -6.84 2.69
C GLU A 296 -7.86 -7.63 1.59
N ILE A 297 -8.73 -8.58 1.95
CA ILE A 297 -9.49 -9.39 1.01
C ILE A 297 -10.40 -8.50 0.14
N ARG A 298 -11.15 -7.55 0.74
CA ARG A 298 -11.94 -6.56 -0.03
C ARG A 298 -11.08 -5.81 -1.05
N ARG A 299 -9.90 -5.35 -0.61
CA ARG A 299 -8.95 -4.68 -1.50
C ARG A 299 -8.49 -5.61 -2.63
N TYR A 300 -8.15 -6.86 -2.33
CA TYR A 300 -7.63 -7.81 -3.32
C TYR A 300 -8.67 -8.20 -4.37
N ILE A 301 -9.95 -8.35 -3.97
CA ILE A 301 -11.07 -8.54 -4.91
C ILE A 301 -11.14 -7.37 -5.90
N VAL A 302 -11.17 -6.14 -5.39
CA VAL A 302 -11.25 -4.95 -6.25
C VAL A 302 -9.98 -4.80 -7.10
N ASP A 303 -8.83 -5.18 -6.58
CA ASP A 303 -7.57 -5.16 -7.34
C ASP A 303 -7.59 -6.20 -8.48
N ASP A 304 -8.18 -7.38 -8.31
CA ASP A 304 -8.43 -8.35 -9.40
C ASP A 304 -9.34 -7.77 -10.48
N LEU A 305 -10.41 -7.07 -10.11
CA LEU A 305 -11.29 -6.41 -11.08
C LEU A 305 -10.55 -5.37 -11.91
N ARG A 306 -9.83 -4.46 -11.23
CA ARG A 306 -9.03 -3.41 -11.87
C ARG A 306 -7.99 -3.99 -12.83
N VAL A 307 -7.27 -5.03 -12.40
CA VAL A 307 -6.25 -5.72 -13.20
C VAL A 307 -6.91 -6.42 -14.39
N GLY A 308 -8.01 -7.14 -14.15
CA GLY A 308 -8.80 -7.81 -15.18
C GLY A 308 -9.26 -6.87 -16.27
N VAL A 309 -9.72 -5.65 -15.92
CA VAL A 309 -10.12 -4.63 -16.90
C VAL A 309 -8.93 -3.99 -17.61
N ILE A 310 -7.95 -3.46 -16.88
CA ILE A 310 -6.87 -2.66 -17.50
C ILE A 310 -5.91 -3.51 -18.32
N HIS A 311 -5.70 -4.77 -17.93
CA HIS A 311 -4.84 -5.71 -18.67
C HIS A 311 -5.63 -6.59 -19.64
N HIS A 312 -6.96 -6.44 -19.74
CA HIS A 312 -7.76 -7.19 -20.68
C HIS A 312 -7.19 -7.09 -22.11
N PRO A 313 -7.01 -8.22 -22.84
CA PRO A 313 -6.38 -8.20 -24.16
C PRO A 313 -7.09 -7.30 -25.19
N LYS A 314 -8.40 -7.14 -25.05
CA LYS A 314 -9.23 -6.30 -25.93
C LYS A 314 -9.36 -4.84 -25.45
N ASN A 315 -8.73 -4.44 -24.35
CA ASN A 315 -8.82 -3.07 -23.86
C ASN A 315 -7.91 -2.15 -24.68
N ARG A 316 -8.50 -1.41 -25.61
CA ARG A 316 -7.83 -0.49 -26.53
C ARG A 316 -7.32 0.77 -25.81
N LEU A 317 -8.03 1.22 -24.77
CA LEU A 317 -7.64 2.40 -24.01
C LEU A 317 -6.31 2.21 -23.28
N LYS A 318 -5.94 0.96 -22.96
CA LYS A 318 -4.66 0.59 -22.35
C LYS A 318 -3.45 1.18 -23.09
N ALA A 319 -3.51 1.29 -24.41
CA ALA A 319 -2.43 1.89 -25.21
C ALA A 319 -2.14 3.34 -24.83
N TYR A 320 -3.15 4.05 -24.32
CA TYR A 320 -3.11 5.47 -23.95
C TYR A 320 -2.92 5.69 -22.43
N VAL A 321 -2.63 4.63 -21.66
CA VAL A 321 -2.41 4.71 -20.20
C VAL A 321 -0.93 4.53 -19.86
N GLU A 322 -0.40 5.49 -19.08
CA GLU A 322 0.92 5.44 -18.45
C GLU A 322 0.82 4.84 -17.04
N PHE A 323 1.51 3.73 -16.81
CA PHE A 323 1.42 2.94 -15.58
C PHE A 323 2.36 3.43 -14.47
N SER A 324 3.55 3.92 -14.84
CA SER A 324 4.57 4.41 -13.89
C SER A 324 4.27 5.82 -13.37
N GLY A 325 3.39 6.55 -14.06
CA GLY A 325 2.95 7.91 -13.73
C GLY A 325 3.99 9.01 -13.96
N ARG A 326 5.12 8.72 -14.63
CA ARG A 326 6.21 9.69 -14.85
C ARG A 326 6.39 10.10 -16.31
N ALA A 327 6.00 9.27 -17.26
CA ALA A 327 6.10 9.59 -18.68
C ALA A 327 4.98 10.56 -19.09
N LYS A 328 5.30 11.41 -20.08
CA LYS A 328 4.37 12.40 -20.64
C LYS A 328 3.89 12.03 -22.05
N GLU A 329 4.32 10.88 -22.56
CA GLU A 329 3.98 10.38 -23.90
C GLU A 329 2.48 10.05 -24.01
N LYS A 330 1.87 9.56 -22.93
CA LYS A 330 0.47 9.09 -22.93
C LYS A 330 -0.47 10.06 -22.22
N PRO A 331 -1.74 10.15 -22.66
CA PRO A 331 -2.68 11.15 -22.17
C PRO A 331 -3.34 10.82 -20.84
N LEU A 332 -3.34 9.55 -20.44
CA LEU A 332 -3.94 9.09 -19.18
C LEU A 332 -2.85 8.49 -18.30
N SER A 333 -2.93 8.75 -16.99
CA SER A 333 -2.16 7.98 -16.01
C SER A 333 -3.01 6.85 -15.44
N TYR A 334 -2.41 5.78 -14.93
CA TYR A 334 -3.14 4.74 -14.21
C TYR A 334 -3.90 5.32 -13.00
N SER A 335 -3.35 6.34 -12.33
CA SER A 335 -4.07 7.02 -11.24
C SER A 335 -5.30 7.76 -11.73
N THR A 336 -5.30 8.28 -12.96
CA THR A 336 -6.49 8.90 -13.57
C THR A 336 -7.56 7.85 -13.78
N ILE A 337 -7.21 6.67 -14.31
CA ILE A 337 -8.13 5.55 -14.48
C ILE A 337 -8.75 5.14 -13.13
N GLU A 338 -7.93 4.99 -12.09
CA GLU A 338 -8.38 4.58 -10.74
C GLU A 338 -9.38 5.57 -10.13
N LYS A 339 -9.14 6.88 -10.28
CA LYS A 339 -9.96 7.96 -9.68
C LYS A 339 -11.17 8.37 -10.51
N THR A 340 -11.32 7.81 -11.71
CA THR A 340 -12.42 8.16 -12.61
C THR A 340 -13.16 6.88 -12.99
N PHE A 341 -12.72 6.15 -14.00
CA PHE A 341 -13.34 4.90 -14.47
C PHE A 341 -13.64 3.93 -13.32
N PHE A 342 -12.61 3.51 -12.57
CA PHE A 342 -12.79 2.50 -11.52
C PHE A 342 -13.54 3.01 -10.30
N SER A 343 -13.51 4.32 -10.02
CA SER A 343 -14.27 4.86 -8.89
C SER A 343 -15.76 4.97 -9.18
N PHE A 344 -16.16 5.13 -10.45
CA PHE A 344 -17.55 5.27 -10.88
C PHE A 344 -18.21 3.94 -11.23
N PHE A 345 -17.48 3.00 -11.83
CA PHE A 345 -18.10 1.85 -12.49
C PHE A 345 -17.67 0.49 -11.95
N ILE A 346 -16.79 0.44 -10.93
CA ILE A 346 -16.50 -0.81 -10.22
C ILE A 346 -17.24 -0.82 -8.88
N HIS A 347 -18.07 -1.83 -8.71
CA HIS A 347 -18.70 -2.25 -7.47
C HIS A 347 -17.64 -2.69 -6.47
N LYS A 348 -17.56 -1.98 -5.35
CA LYS A 348 -16.48 -2.16 -4.37
C LYS A 348 -16.80 -3.20 -3.31
N GLU A 349 -18.08 -3.51 -3.11
CA GLU A 349 -18.51 -4.43 -2.08
C GLU A 349 -18.38 -5.88 -2.57
N PRO A 350 -18.05 -6.82 -1.66
CA PRO A 350 -17.98 -8.23 -2.01
C PRO A 350 -19.35 -8.82 -2.32
N LEU A 351 -19.43 -9.60 -3.39
CA LEU A 351 -20.66 -10.25 -3.79
C LEU A 351 -21.03 -11.43 -2.87
N LEU A 352 -22.33 -11.54 -2.61
CA LEU A 352 -22.94 -12.68 -1.92
C LEU A 352 -23.18 -13.89 -2.85
N THR A 353 -23.15 -13.65 -4.16
CA THR A 353 -23.35 -14.69 -5.16
C THR A 353 -22.08 -15.54 -5.32
N PRO A 354 -22.22 -16.84 -5.68
CA PRO A 354 -21.07 -17.67 -5.99
C PRO A 354 -20.22 -17.09 -7.13
N MET A 355 -18.90 -17.21 -7.04
CA MET A 355 -17.97 -16.68 -8.04
C MET A 355 -18.15 -17.33 -9.42
N ASN A 356 -18.67 -18.56 -9.49
CA ASN A 356 -19.03 -19.22 -10.75
C ASN A 356 -20.46 -18.98 -11.23
N LEU A 357 -21.26 -18.16 -10.53
CA LEU A 357 -22.65 -17.92 -10.90
C LEU A 357 -22.73 -17.47 -12.37
N ARG A 358 -23.41 -18.27 -13.21
CA ARG A 358 -23.61 -18.03 -14.64
C ARG A 358 -22.32 -17.74 -15.44
N LEU A 359 -21.18 -18.21 -14.94
CA LEU A 359 -19.88 -17.98 -15.58
C LEU A 359 -19.82 -18.63 -16.97
N GLU A 360 -20.39 -19.83 -17.12
CA GLU A 360 -20.40 -20.58 -18.38
C GLU A 360 -21.17 -19.90 -19.52
N VAL A 361 -22.18 -19.08 -19.18
CA VAL A 361 -22.99 -18.33 -20.15
C VAL A 361 -22.55 -16.86 -20.27
N GLY A 362 -21.47 -16.47 -19.57
CA GLY A 362 -20.93 -15.11 -19.61
C GLY A 362 -21.82 -14.07 -18.95
N GLU A 363 -22.69 -14.47 -18.01
CA GLU A 363 -23.56 -13.56 -17.26
C GLU A 363 -23.18 -13.48 -15.78
N ASN A 364 -21.94 -13.86 -15.45
CA ASN A 364 -21.43 -13.64 -14.11
C ASN A 364 -21.31 -12.13 -13.83
N PRO A 365 -21.80 -11.61 -12.69
CA PRO A 365 -21.79 -10.18 -12.39
C PRO A 365 -20.41 -9.52 -12.51
N ARG A 366 -19.36 -10.14 -11.94
CA ARG A 366 -17.98 -9.62 -12.04
C ARG A 366 -17.42 -9.70 -13.44
N GLU A 367 -17.76 -10.74 -14.19
CA GLU A 367 -17.32 -10.87 -15.58
C GLU A 367 -18.03 -9.86 -16.48
N LEU A 368 -19.33 -9.63 -16.28
CA LEU A 368 -20.09 -8.57 -16.96
C LEU A 368 -19.49 -7.21 -16.63
N GLU A 369 -19.19 -6.94 -15.35
CA GLU A 369 -18.55 -5.71 -14.92
C GLU A 369 -17.22 -5.47 -15.64
N LYS A 370 -16.35 -6.49 -15.68
CA LYS A 370 -15.08 -6.42 -16.42
C LYS A 370 -15.30 -6.15 -17.91
N GLN A 371 -16.15 -6.94 -18.56
CA GLN A 371 -16.39 -6.86 -20.01
C GLN A 371 -17.03 -5.54 -20.43
N GLN A 372 -18.03 -5.08 -19.70
CA GLN A 372 -18.72 -3.83 -19.99
C GLN A 372 -17.84 -2.62 -19.75
N LEU A 373 -17.00 -2.64 -18.72
CA LEU A 373 -16.06 -1.55 -18.50
C LEU A 373 -14.97 -1.53 -19.59
N VAL A 374 -14.52 -2.69 -20.08
CA VAL A 374 -13.66 -2.79 -21.26
C VAL A 374 -14.36 -2.21 -22.49
N GLU A 375 -15.65 -2.49 -22.71
CA GLU A 375 -16.42 -1.93 -23.83
C GLU A 375 -16.53 -0.41 -23.74
N LEU A 376 -16.85 0.15 -22.56
CA LEU A 376 -16.85 1.59 -22.33
C LEU A 376 -15.48 2.21 -22.64
N MET A 377 -14.39 1.58 -22.14
CA MET A 377 -13.03 2.04 -22.41
C MET A 377 -12.69 1.97 -23.90
N ASN A 378 -13.17 0.97 -24.62
CA ASN A 378 -12.99 0.86 -26.07
C ASN A 378 -13.72 1.94 -26.85
N ILE A 379 -14.98 2.23 -26.51
CA ILE A 379 -15.72 3.36 -27.10
C ILE A 379 -14.95 4.66 -26.88
N ILE A 380 -14.43 4.88 -25.67
CA ILE A 380 -13.63 6.09 -25.36
C ILE A 380 -12.33 6.12 -26.17
N ALA A 381 -11.62 4.99 -26.30
CA ALA A 381 -10.42 4.89 -27.12
C ALA A 381 -10.71 5.29 -28.58
N GLU A 382 -11.74 4.70 -29.18
CA GLU A 382 -12.16 4.93 -30.57
C GLU A 382 -12.58 6.38 -30.83
N GLU A 383 -13.45 6.93 -29.99
CA GLU A 383 -14.03 8.26 -30.24
C GLU A 383 -13.06 9.39 -29.88
N MET A 384 -12.16 9.18 -28.91
CA MET A 384 -11.33 10.28 -28.38
C MET A 384 -9.85 10.21 -28.78
N PHE A 385 -9.27 9.02 -28.94
CA PHE A 385 -7.81 8.87 -29.02
C PHE A 385 -7.34 8.26 -30.33
N GLU A 386 -8.01 7.24 -30.86
CA GLU A 386 -7.56 6.57 -32.07
C GLU A 386 -7.64 7.48 -33.28
N ASN A 387 -6.55 7.55 -34.05
CA ASN A 387 -6.37 8.47 -35.18
C ASN A 387 -6.48 9.97 -34.81
N HIS A 388 -6.54 10.30 -33.51
CA HIS A 388 -6.66 11.67 -33.03
C HIS A 388 -5.49 12.08 -32.14
N TYR A 389 -4.95 11.15 -31.33
CA TYR A 389 -3.85 11.40 -30.42
C TYR A 389 -2.50 10.97 -31.04
N ASP A 390 -1.60 11.94 -31.12
CA ASP A 390 -0.20 11.75 -31.51
C ASP A 390 0.70 11.52 -30.29
N PHE A 391 1.39 10.37 -30.25
CA PHE A 391 2.32 9.99 -29.17
C PHE A 391 3.63 10.77 -29.21
N ASP A 392 4.09 11.21 -30.39
CA ASP A 392 5.32 11.98 -30.54
C ASP A 392 5.16 13.39 -29.98
N LEU A 393 3.96 13.96 -30.12
CA LEU A 393 3.60 15.25 -29.50
C LEU A 393 3.49 15.14 -27.97
N GLY A 394 2.90 14.03 -27.49
CA GLY A 394 2.67 13.75 -26.08
C GLY A 394 1.82 14.81 -25.38
N THR A 395 1.72 14.74 -24.05
CA THR A 395 0.98 15.72 -23.24
C THR A 395 1.84 16.86 -22.69
N ASP A 396 3.16 16.82 -22.91
CA ASP A 396 4.05 17.76 -22.25
C ASP A 396 3.82 19.19 -22.72
N LYS A 397 3.45 20.06 -21.76
CA LYS A 397 3.27 21.51 -21.96
C LYS A 397 2.39 21.87 -23.16
N VAL A 398 1.40 21.05 -23.51
CA VAL A 398 0.53 21.27 -24.68
C VAL A 398 -0.11 22.66 -24.66
N GLU A 399 -0.54 23.14 -23.48
CA GLU A 399 -1.09 24.50 -23.37
C GLU A 399 -0.02 25.59 -23.54
N ASP A 400 1.23 25.35 -23.13
CA ASP A 400 2.30 26.33 -23.31
C ASP A 400 2.67 26.44 -24.79
N LYS A 401 2.72 25.30 -25.50
CA LYS A 401 2.93 25.24 -26.95
C LYS A 401 1.87 26.06 -27.71
N ILE A 402 0.60 25.94 -27.31
CA ILE A 402 -0.50 26.74 -27.89
C ILE A 402 -0.28 28.25 -27.63
N ARG A 403 0.11 28.63 -26.41
CA ARG A 403 0.40 30.04 -26.09
C ARG A 403 1.62 30.59 -26.85
N ASN A 404 2.57 29.72 -27.18
CA ASN A 404 3.72 30.04 -28.04
C ASN A 404 3.39 30.01 -29.54
N LYS A 405 2.11 29.85 -29.92
CA LYS A 405 1.63 29.78 -31.31
C LYS A 405 2.17 28.58 -32.10
N GLU A 406 2.57 27.51 -31.40
CA GLU A 406 2.86 26.23 -32.06
C GLU A 406 1.55 25.60 -32.56
N ASN A 407 1.62 24.94 -33.72
CA ASN A 407 0.47 24.27 -34.30
C ASN A 407 0.27 22.90 -33.64
N ILE A 408 -0.82 22.75 -32.88
CA ILE A 408 -1.22 21.48 -32.28
C ILE A 408 -2.47 20.99 -33.01
N PRO A 409 -2.50 19.76 -33.55
CA PRO A 409 -3.70 19.22 -34.20
C PRO A 409 -4.90 19.19 -33.25
N ASP A 410 -6.05 19.63 -33.73
CA ASP A 410 -7.31 19.69 -32.98
C ASP A 410 -7.68 18.36 -32.29
N GLY A 411 -7.49 17.24 -33.00
CA GLY A 411 -7.73 15.90 -32.45
C GLY A 411 -6.86 15.60 -31.23
N HIS A 412 -5.58 15.95 -31.29
CA HIS A 412 -4.61 15.72 -30.22
C HIS A 412 -4.89 16.66 -29.03
N LEU A 413 -5.23 17.92 -29.32
CA LEU A 413 -5.61 18.89 -28.29
C LEU A 413 -6.86 18.45 -27.53
N ARG A 414 -7.90 18.01 -28.26
CA ARG A 414 -9.12 17.45 -27.67
C ARG A 414 -8.80 16.26 -26.78
N ALA A 415 -8.07 15.27 -27.30
CA ALA A 415 -7.70 14.07 -26.57
C ALA A 415 -6.99 14.41 -25.25
N THR A 416 -6.01 15.33 -25.30
CA THR A 416 -5.24 15.78 -24.13
C THR A 416 -6.09 16.55 -23.10
N ARG A 417 -6.99 17.42 -23.55
CA ARG A 417 -7.85 18.19 -22.63
C ARG A 417 -8.90 17.33 -21.97
N MET A 418 -9.52 16.41 -22.71
CA MET A 418 -10.56 15.52 -22.19
C MET A 418 -9.99 14.42 -21.27
N SER A 419 -8.71 14.08 -21.39
CA SER A 419 -8.04 13.06 -20.56
C SER A 419 -7.56 13.57 -19.20
N ARG A 420 -7.62 14.89 -18.95
CA ARG A 420 -7.28 15.45 -17.63
C ARG A 420 -8.18 14.87 -16.55
N GLU A 421 -7.60 14.50 -15.41
CA GLU A 421 -8.30 13.79 -14.33
C GLU A 421 -9.60 14.49 -13.91
N GLU A 422 -9.56 15.80 -13.70
CA GLU A 422 -10.72 16.60 -13.30
C GLU A 422 -11.79 16.77 -14.38
N VAL A 423 -11.40 16.70 -15.65
CA VAL A 423 -12.29 16.76 -16.81
C VAL A 423 -12.97 15.41 -17.00
N ALA A 424 -12.16 14.35 -17.06
CA ALA A 424 -12.58 12.95 -17.12
C ALA A 424 -13.57 12.60 -16.03
N TYR A 425 -13.27 12.98 -14.78
CA TYR A 425 -14.17 12.78 -13.66
C TYR A 425 -15.56 13.38 -13.93
N ASN A 426 -15.63 14.58 -14.49
CA ASN A 426 -16.90 15.28 -14.67
C ASN A 426 -17.70 14.81 -15.87
N TRP A 427 -17.08 14.48 -17.01
CA TRP A 427 -17.85 13.98 -18.15
C TRP A 427 -18.26 12.51 -17.98
N LEU A 428 -17.49 11.70 -17.24
CA LEU A 428 -17.91 10.33 -16.90
C LEU A 428 -19.16 10.30 -15.99
N ARG A 429 -19.43 11.37 -15.21
CA ARG A 429 -20.70 11.50 -14.48
C ARG A 429 -21.90 11.54 -15.44
N TYR A 430 -21.75 12.09 -16.64
CA TYR A 430 -22.82 12.08 -17.64
C TYR A 430 -23.06 10.67 -18.19
N VAL A 431 -22.00 9.87 -18.37
CA VAL A 431 -22.13 8.44 -18.74
C VAL A 431 -22.88 7.68 -17.63
N HIS A 432 -22.46 7.85 -16.37
CA HIS A 432 -23.13 7.24 -15.22
C HIS A 432 -24.62 7.63 -15.15
N ASN A 433 -24.93 8.93 -15.25
CA ASN A 433 -26.31 9.42 -15.20
C ASN A 433 -27.16 8.97 -16.39
N LEU A 434 -26.57 8.81 -17.58
CA LEU A 434 -27.25 8.25 -18.74
C LEU A 434 -27.71 6.82 -18.48
N ILE A 435 -26.81 5.98 -17.97
CA ILE A 435 -27.10 4.57 -17.66
C ILE A 435 -28.23 4.50 -16.61
N LYS A 436 -28.10 5.24 -15.51
CA LYS A 436 -29.13 5.30 -14.46
C LYS A 436 -30.49 5.76 -15.01
N ARG A 437 -30.49 6.83 -15.81
CA ARG A 437 -31.73 7.36 -16.42
C ARG A 437 -32.36 6.34 -17.36
N TYR A 438 -31.57 5.61 -18.14
CA TYR A 438 -32.07 4.61 -19.09
C TYR A 438 -32.92 3.54 -18.39
N TYR A 439 -32.42 3.00 -17.29
CA TYR A 439 -33.15 2.01 -16.49
C TYR A 439 -34.37 2.62 -15.78
N LEU A 440 -34.21 3.80 -15.18
CA LEU A 440 -35.31 4.48 -14.50
C LEU A 440 -36.50 4.76 -15.43
N MET A 441 -36.24 5.18 -16.68
CA MET A 441 -37.30 5.43 -17.68
C MET A 441 -38.03 4.15 -18.11
N ARG A 442 -37.44 2.97 -17.87
CA ARG A 442 -38.05 1.66 -18.13
C ARG A 442 -38.72 1.06 -16.89
N GLY A 443 -38.75 1.80 -15.78
CA GLY A 443 -39.32 1.35 -14.51
C GLY A 443 -38.42 0.38 -13.73
N GLU A 444 -37.15 0.26 -14.13
CA GLU A 444 -36.15 -0.57 -13.46
C GLU A 444 -35.36 0.28 -12.46
N ILE A 445 -35.20 -0.23 -11.23
CA ILE A 445 -34.40 0.40 -10.19
C ILE A 445 -33.14 -0.44 -10.05
N ILE A 446 -31.98 0.17 -10.27
CA ILE A 446 -30.65 -0.44 -10.12
C ILE A 446 -29.82 0.47 -9.22
N GLU A 447 -29.02 -0.14 -8.33
CA GLU A 447 -28.12 0.60 -7.45
C GLU A 447 -26.96 1.23 -8.24
N ASP A 448 -26.51 2.40 -7.78
CA ASP A 448 -25.53 3.22 -8.52
C ASP A 448 -24.18 2.51 -8.70
N ASP A 449 -23.79 1.67 -7.73
CA ASP A 449 -22.55 0.92 -7.76
C ASP A 449 -22.67 -0.48 -8.37
N GLU A 450 -23.87 -0.93 -8.78
CA GLU A 450 -24.11 -2.23 -9.43
C GLU A 450 -24.35 -2.10 -10.94
N LEU A 451 -24.37 -0.88 -11.49
CA LEU A 451 -24.75 -0.62 -12.89
C LEU A 451 -24.06 -1.56 -13.89
N PHE A 452 -22.75 -1.77 -13.76
CA PHE A 452 -21.96 -2.57 -14.70
C PHE A 452 -22.06 -4.08 -14.47
N GLU A 453 -22.76 -4.53 -13.42
CA GLU A 453 -23.06 -5.95 -13.19
C GLU A 453 -24.25 -6.44 -14.02
N HIS A 454 -25.04 -5.50 -14.57
CA HIS A 454 -26.18 -5.79 -15.43
C HIS A 454 -25.83 -5.63 -16.90
N LYS A 455 -26.14 -6.64 -17.71
CA LYS A 455 -25.88 -6.61 -19.15
C LYS A 455 -26.64 -5.48 -19.84
N PHE A 456 -25.92 -4.54 -20.41
CA PHE A 456 -26.44 -3.40 -21.15
C PHE A 456 -26.93 -3.85 -22.52
N PRO A 457 -28.14 -3.43 -22.92
CA PRO A 457 -28.63 -3.66 -24.26
C PRO A 457 -27.86 -2.82 -25.29
N THR A 458 -27.84 -3.27 -26.54
CA THR A 458 -27.18 -2.58 -27.66
C THR A 458 -27.66 -1.13 -27.82
N GLU A 459 -28.93 -0.86 -27.53
CA GLU A 459 -29.51 0.49 -27.54
C GLU A 459 -28.78 1.44 -26.56
N LEU A 460 -28.56 0.99 -25.33
CA LEU A 460 -27.87 1.77 -24.31
C LEU A 460 -26.40 2.04 -24.72
N TRP A 461 -25.70 1.04 -25.26
CA TRP A 461 -24.36 1.26 -25.82
C TRP A 461 -24.34 2.28 -26.96
N GLY A 462 -25.37 2.28 -27.82
CA GLY A 462 -25.56 3.29 -28.84
C GLY A 462 -25.69 4.70 -28.26
N LEU A 463 -26.48 4.87 -27.18
CA LEU A 463 -26.63 6.15 -26.49
C LEU A 463 -25.33 6.60 -25.81
N ILE A 464 -24.59 5.68 -25.16
CA ILE A 464 -23.29 5.98 -24.54
C ILE A 464 -22.28 6.46 -25.58
N ARG A 465 -22.19 5.78 -26.73
CA ARG A 465 -21.30 6.19 -27.83
C ARG A 465 -21.68 7.55 -28.38
N LYS A 466 -22.97 7.82 -28.62
CA LYS A 466 -23.44 9.15 -29.03
C LYS A 466 -23.03 10.23 -28.03
N LEU A 467 -23.24 9.98 -26.73
CA LEU A 467 -22.85 10.89 -25.66
C LEU A 467 -21.36 11.23 -25.73
N ILE A 468 -20.49 10.22 -25.78
CA ILE A 468 -19.03 10.41 -25.82
C ILE A 468 -18.61 11.17 -27.08
N LYS A 469 -19.17 10.80 -28.24
CA LYS A 469 -18.91 11.47 -29.51
C LYS A 469 -19.33 12.94 -29.50
N ASN A 470 -20.54 13.25 -29.02
CA ASN A 470 -21.08 14.61 -28.96
C ASN A 470 -20.34 15.45 -27.92
N LEU A 471 -19.94 14.85 -26.79
CA LEU A 471 -19.03 15.49 -25.82
C LEU A 471 -17.70 15.84 -26.50
N GLY A 472 -17.09 14.92 -27.24
CA GLY A 472 -15.85 15.16 -27.97
C GLY A 472 -15.97 16.22 -29.08
N ALA A 473 -17.16 16.41 -29.64
CA ALA A 473 -17.41 17.42 -30.67
C ALA A 473 -17.56 18.85 -30.13
N LEU A 474 -17.56 19.06 -28.80
CA LEU A 474 -17.74 20.40 -28.24
C LEU A 474 -16.60 21.34 -28.65
N PRO A 475 -16.89 22.56 -29.14
CA PRO A 475 -15.87 23.51 -29.60
C PRO A 475 -14.87 23.96 -28.53
N LEU A 476 -15.22 23.80 -27.25
CA LEU A 476 -14.38 24.23 -26.12
C LEU A 476 -13.01 23.52 -26.12
N TRP A 477 -12.95 22.29 -26.63
CA TRP A 477 -11.75 21.46 -26.61
C TRP A 477 -10.67 22.01 -27.52
N VAL A 478 -11.06 22.56 -28.66
CA VAL A 478 -10.14 23.10 -29.68
C VAL A 478 -10.04 24.62 -29.60
N ASN A 479 -10.74 25.27 -28.66
CA ASN A 479 -10.65 26.71 -28.50
C ASN A 479 -9.31 27.11 -27.86
N HIS A 480 -8.42 27.69 -28.66
CA HIS A 480 -7.08 28.11 -28.22
C HIS A 480 -7.13 29.28 -27.23
N SER A 481 -8.15 30.15 -27.31
CA SER A 481 -8.27 31.29 -26.38
C SER A 481 -8.52 30.87 -24.93
N LEU A 482 -8.99 29.64 -24.71
CA LEU A 482 -9.19 29.05 -23.38
C LEU A 482 -7.92 28.45 -22.76
N SER A 483 -6.80 28.43 -23.50
CA SER A 483 -5.56 27.79 -23.05
C SER A 483 -5.05 28.33 -21.72
N SER A 484 -5.04 29.67 -21.55
CA SER A 484 -4.65 30.28 -20.27
C SER A 484 -5.78 30.32 -19.23
N PRO A 485 -7.00 30.83 -19.53
CA PRO A 485 -7.99 31.10 -18.49
C PRO A 485 -8.72 29.84 -17.97
N VAL A 486 -8.74 28.75 -18.74
CA VAL A 486 -9.43 27.51 -18.34
C VAL A 486 -8.44 26.37 -18.17
N PHE A 487 -7.52 26.20 -19.13
CA PHE A 487 -6.64 25.04 -19.19
C PHE A 487 -5.21 25.27 -18.65
N GLY A 488 -4.86 26.49 -18.23
CA GLY A 488 -3.49 26.89 -17.92
C GLY A 488 -2.90 26.30 -16.63
N GLY A 489 -3.75 25.73 -15.77
CA GLY A 489 -3.34 25.05 -14.54
C GLY A 489 -4.23 23.83 -14.25
N LYS A 490 -3.79 23.01 -13.29
CA LYS A 490 -4.62 21.91 -12.79
C LYS A 490 -5.79 22.49 -12.00
N GLN A 491 -7.00 22.16 -12.41
CA GLN A 491 -8.22 22.59 -11.75
C GLN A 491 -8.77 21.49 -10.83
N ASN A 492 -9.72 21.84 -9.97
CA ASN A 492 -10.42 20.87 -9.13
C ASN A 492 -11.69 20.34 -9.84
N TYR A 493 -12.33 19.34 -9.22
CA TYR A 493 -13.54 18.73 -9.78
C TYR A 493 -14.72 19.72 -9.83
N ASP A 494 -14.86 20.59 -8.83
CA ASP A 494 -15.94 21.59 -8.78
C ASP A 494 -15.85 22.64 -9.88
N PHE A 495 -14.64 23.00 -10.30
CA PHE A 495 -14.41 23.95 -11.39
C PHE A 495 -15.06 23.45 -12.69
N TRP A 496 -14.79 22.20 -13.09
CA TRP A 496 -15.36 21.61 -14.30
C TRP A 496 -16.83 21.27 -14.16
N LYS A 497 -17.27 20.87 -12.97
CA LYS A 497 -18.69 20.70 -12.66
C LYS A 497 -19.47 21.98 -12.94
N ILE A 498 -19.01 23.12 -12.43
CA ILE A 498 -19.67 24.42 -12.63
C ILE A 498 -19.68 24.82 -14.11
N ILE A 499 -18.58 24.61 -14.83
CA ILE A 499 -18.53 24.88 -16.27
C ILE A 499 -19.56 24.05 -17.02
N PHE A 500 -19.68 22.74 -16.74
CA PHE A 500 -20.65 21.89 -17.42
C PHE A 500 -22.09 22.21 -17.03
N GLU A 501 -22.36 22.57 -15.77
CA GLU A 501 -23.71 22.88 -15.26
C GLU A 501 -24.20 24.30 -15.61
N THR A 502 -23.29 25.25 -15.84
CA THR A 502 -23.66 26.67 -16.05
C THR A 502 -23.17 27.26 -17.38
N GLY A 503 -22.21 26.59 -18.03
CA GLY A 503 -21.49 27.08 -19.19
C GLY A 503 -20.43 28.14 -18.89
N LYS A 504 -20.22 28.49 -17.61
CA LYS A 504 -19.31 29.57 -17.17
C LYS A 504 -18.31 29.09 -16.12
N THR A 505 -17.19 29.78 -15.98
CA THR A 505 -16.30 29.63 -14.82
C THR A 505 -16.93 30.24 -13.56
N GLN A 506 -16.37 29.95 -12.38
CA GLN A 506 -16.74 30.62 -11.12
C GLN A 506 -16.59 32.14 -11.18
N THR A 507 -15.69 32.65 -12.01
CA THR A 507 -15.44 34.08 -12.23
C THR A 507 -16.33 34.69 -13.31
N GLY A 508 -17.25 33.93 -13.90
CA GLY A 508 -18.22 34.40 -14.89
C GLY A 508 -17.74 34.38 -16.35
N LEU A 509 -16.54 33.87 -16.64
CA LEU A 509 -16.05 33.72 -18.02
C LEU A 509 -16.91 32.67 -18.75
N GLN A 510 -17.42 33.02 -19.94
CA GLN A 510 -18.19 32.10 -20.78
C GLN A 510 -17.26 31.06 -21.43
N VAL A 511 -17.56 29.77 -21.22
CA VAL A 511 -16.78 28.63 -21.74
C VAL A 511 -17.59 27.82 -22.76
N LEU A 512 -18.86 27.56 -22.46
CA LEU A 512 -19.82 26.88 -23.34
C LEU A 512 -20.94 27.84 -23.75
N ALA A 513 -21.53 27.70 -24.93
CA ALA A 513 -22.66 28.57 -25.33
C ALA A 513 -23.90 28.37 -24.43
N LYS A 514 -24.13 27.14 -23.97
CA LYS A 514 -25.18 26.75 -23.03
C LYS A 514 -24.65 25.66 -22.07
N PRO A 515 -25.26 25.49 -20.90
CA PRO A 515 -24.99 24.32 -20.05
C PRO A 515 -25.12 23.00 -20.80
N LEU A 516 -24.34 21.99 -20.40
CA LEU A 516 -24.48 20.65 -20.94
C LEU A 516 -25.81 20.04 -20.49
N ASN A 517 -26.60 19.61 -21.47
CA ASN A 517 -27.85 18.90 -21.24
C ASN A 517 -27.72 17.46 -21.77
N LEU A 518 -28.21 16.50 -20.98
CA LEU A 518 -28.05 15.08 -21.32
C LEU A 518 -28.84 14.69 -22.59
N ASP A 519 -30.04 15.25 -22.81
CA ASP A 519 -30.85 14.99 -24.00
C ASP A 519 -30.17 15.49 -25.27
N ASP A 520 -29.59 16.70 -25.22
CA ASP A 520 -28.82 17.24 -26.33
C ASP A 520 -27.62 16.34 -26.67
N LEU A 521 -26.95 15.78 -25.67
CA LEU A 521 -25.77 14.94 -25.86
C LEU A 521 -26.08 13.54 -26.43
N ILE A 522 -27.31 13.04 -26.28
CA ILE A 522 -27.72 11.72 -26.80
C ILE A 522 -28.58 11.80 -28.07
N SER A 523 -28.94 13.01 -28.51
CA SER A 523 -29.67 13.24 -29.75
C SER A 523 -28.90 12.75 -30.99
#